data_AF-A0A7C5JR84-F1
#
_entry.id   AF-A0A7C5JR84-F1
#
_cell.length_a   1.000
_cell.length_b   1.000
_cell.length_c   1.000
_cell.angle_alpha   90.00
_cell.angle_beta   90.00
_cell.angle_gamma   90.00
#
_symmetry.space_group_name_H-M   'P 1'
#
loop_
_entity.id
_entity.type
_entity.pdbx_description
1 polymer ?
#
loop_
_entity_poly.entity_id
_entity_poly.type
_entity_poly.pdbx_seq_one_letter_code
_entity_poly.pdbx_strand_id
1 'polypeptide(L)' 'WAAGKFSGAAIGKFCKEIDLDGQVTARKIVIPGYVSQISGELEEALPGWSVMVGPQEAGDLESYIKTIQ' A
#
# COMPACT_ATOMS: atom_id res chain seq x y z
N TRP A 1 -10.02 9.58 -4.52
CA TRP A 1 -10.18 8.78 -5.74
C TRP A 1 -11.67 8.51 -5.97
N ALA A 2 -12.23 9.00 -7.07
CA ALA A 2 -13.58 9.59 -7.17
C ALA A 2 -14.80 8.65 -7.11
N ALA A 3 -14.65 7.38 -6.73
CA ALA A 3 -15.79 6.44 -6.70
C ALA A 3 -15.81 5.50 -5.48
N GLY A 4 -14.96 5.72 -4.47
CA GLY A 4 -14.83 4.80 -3.32
C GLY A 4 -14.28 3.41 -3.69
N LYS A 5 -13.88 3.20 -4.96
CA LYS A 5 -13.33 1.94 -5.48
C LYS A 5 -11.90 1.66 -5.01
N PHE A 6 -11.24 2.65 -4.43
CA PHE A 6 -9.87 2.55 -3.94
C PHE A 6 -9.84 3.05 -2.49
N SER A 7 -10.19 2.12 -1.60
CA SER A 7 -10.23 2.28 -0.15
C SER A 7 -9.33 1.23 0.50
N GLY A 8 -8.90 1.47 1.74
CA GLY A 8 -8.10 0.51 2.49
C GLY A 8 -8.82 -0.83 2.66
N ALA A 9 -10.14 -0.80 2.84
CA ALA A 9 -10.97 -2.00 2.90
C ALA A 9 -10.97 -2.81 1.59
N ALA A 10 -11.07 -2.16 0.42
CA ALA A 10 -11.06 -2.85 -0.87
C ALA A 10 -9.69 -3.48 -1.16
N ILE A 11 -8.61 -2.75 -0.88
CA ILE A 11 -7.24 -3.21 -1.09
C ILE A 11 -6.92 -4.34 -0.10
N GLY A 12 -7.28 -4.21 1.18
CA GLY A 12 -7.08 -5.26 2.18
C GLY A 12 -7.83 -6.54 1.84
N LYS A 13 -9.06 -6.44 1.31
CA LYS A 13 -9.81 -7.60 0.80
C LYS A 13 -9.08 -8.26 -0.37
N PHE A 14 -8.59 -7.47 -1.33
CA PHE A 14 -7.83 -7.97 -2.47
C PHE A 14 -6.53 -8.65 -2.04
N CYS A 15 -5.77 -8.06 -1.11
CA CYS A 15 -4.54 -8.65 -0.56
C CYS A 15 -4.78 -10.02 0.09
N LYS A 16 -5.93 -10.22 0.75
CA LYS A 16 -6.32 -11.53 1.28
C LYS A 16 -6.74 -12.50 0.17
N GLU A 17 -7.44 -12.01 -0.85
CA GLU A 17 -7.93 -12.81 -1.97
C GLU A 17 -6.80 -13.39 -2.82
N ILE A 18 -5.69 -12.65 -2.96
CA ILE A 18 -4.49 -13.09 -3.67
C ILE A 18 -3.50 -13.86 -2.79
N ASP A 19 -3.82 -14.11 -1.52
CA ASP A 19 -2.89 -14.71 -0.55
C ASP A 19 -1.53 -13.99 -0.48
N LEU A 20 -1.56 -12.66 -0.33
CA LEU A 20 -0.35 -11.84 -0.41
C LEU A 20 0.69 -12.22 0.67
N ASP A 21 0.27 -12.65 1.86
CA ASP A 21 1.18 -13.08 2.95
C ASP A 21 1.99 -14.33 2.56
N GLY A 22 1.47 -15.18 1.67
CA GLY A 22 2.18 -16.35 1.14
C GLY A 22 3.13 -16.02 -0.02
N GLN A 23 2.94 -14.88 -0.68
CA GLN A 23 3.74 -14.50 -1.87
C GLN A 23 4.99 -13.67 -1.52
N VAL A 24 4.96 -12.90 -0.44
CA VAL A 24 6.08 -12.03 -0.07
C VAL A 24 6.45 -12.22 1.40
N THR A 25 7.74 -12.31 1.66
CA THR A 25 8.30 -12.33 3.03
C THR A 25 8.36 -10.93 3.63
N ALA A 26 8.44 -9.90 2.78
CA ALA A 26 8.40 -8.51 3.20
C ALA A 26 6.95 -8.05 3.39
N ARG A 27 6.54 -7.86 4.65
CA ARG A 27 5.23 -7.28 5.01
C ARG A 27 5.22 -5.75 4.87
N LYS A 28 5.62 -5.25 3.71
CA LYS A 28 5.68 -3.81 3.39
C LYS A 28 4.84 -3.52 2.16
N ILE A 29 3.93 -2.56 2.24
CA ILE A 29 3.13 -2.09 1.11
C ILE A 29 3.43 -0.62 0.89
N VAL A 30 3.72 -0.24 -0.36
CA VAL A 30 3.90 1.16 -0.76
C VAL A 30 2.62 1.63 -1.44
N ILE A 31 2.01 2.69 -0.90
CA ILE A 31 0.86 3.35 -1.51
C ILE A 31 1.29 4.67 -2.17
N PRO A 32 0.70 5.07 -3.31
CA PRO A 32 1.00 6.37 -3.92
C PRO A 32 0.75 7.54 -2.97
N GLY A 33 1.54 8.61 -3.08
CA GLY A 33 1.42 9.80 -2.22
C GLY A 33 0.02 10.44 -2.24
N TYR A 34 -0.67 10.37 -3.39
CA TYR A 34 -2.03 10.88 -3.56
C TYR A 34 -3.10 10.13 -2.75
N VAL A 35 -2.81 8.91 -2.33
CA VAL A 35 -3.72 8.07 -1.55
C VAL A 35 -3.18 7.85 -0.13
N SER A 36 -2.26 8.69 0.34
CA SER A 36 -1.72 8.62 1.70
C SER A 36 -2.80 8.57 2.79
N GLN A 37 -3.95 9.21 2.55
CA GLN A 37 -5.07 9.24 3.50
C GLN A 37 -5.71 7.86 3.78
N ILE A 38 -5.56 6.88 2.88
CA ILE A 38 -6.07 5.51 3.11
C ILE A 38 -5.06 4.60 3.82
N SER A 39 -3.87 5.10 4.18
CA SER A 39 -2.84 4.28 4.84
C SER A 39 -3.34 3.69 6.15
N GLY A 40 -4.02 4.48 6.99
CA GLY A 40 -4.56 4.02 8.27
C GLY A 40 -5.55 2.87 8.10
N GLU A 41 -6.56 3.05 7.23
CA GLU A 41 -7.56 2.02 6.97
C GLU A 41 -6.94 0.75 6.35
N LEU A 42 -5.90 0.90 5.52
CA LEU A 42 -5.18 -0.22 4.94
C LEU A 42 -4.40 -1.01 6.00
N GLU A 43 -3.74 -0.31 6.92
CA GLU A 43 -2.97 -0.89 8.01
C GLU A 43 -3.87 -1.63 9.01
N GLU A 44 -5.07 -1.10 9.26
CA GLU A 44 -6.12 -1.79 10.03
C GLU A 44 -6.65 -3.04 9.32
N ALA A 45 -6.81 -3.00 7.99
CA ALA A 45 -7.27 -4.13 7.20
C ALA A 45 -6.22 -5.26 7.07
N LEU A 46 -4.95 -4.88 7.13
CA LEU A 46 -3.77 -5.75 7.01
C LEU A 46 -2.87 -5.64 8.25
N PRO A 47 -3.32 -6.19 9.40
CA PRO A 47 -2.55 -6.12 10.63
C PRO A 47 -1.19 -6.81 10.47
N GLY A 48 -0.12 -6.11 10.84
CA GLY A 48 1.26 -6.58 10.70
C GLY A 48 1.95 -6.22 9.39
N TRP A 49 1.25 -5.54 8.48
CA TRP A 49 1.85 -4.92 7.31
C TRP A 49 2.24 -3.48 7.59
N SER A 50 3.41 -3.08 7.11
CA SER A 50 3.90 -1.71 7.21
C SER A 50 3.51 -0.94 5.95
N VAL A 51 2.64 0.05 6.10
CA VAL A 51 2.17 0.87 4.99
C VAL A 51 3.07 2.09 4.84
N MET A 52 3.75 2.18 3.70
CA MET A 52 4.66 3.28 3.37
C MET A 52 4.04 4.16 2.29
N VAL A 53 4.19 5.48 2.43
CA VAL A 53 3.69 6.44 1.45
C VAL A 53 4.78 6.75 0.44
N GLY A 54 4.61 6.24 -0.77
CA GLY A 54 5.48 6.49 -1.92
C GLY A 54 5.30 7.86 -2.55
N PRO A 55 6.01 8.13 -3.65
CA PRO A 55 5.96 9.40 -4.36
C PRO A 55 4.58 9.64 -5.00
N GLN A 56 4.33 10.90 -5.35
CA GLN A 56 3.13 11.29 -6.09
C GLN A 56 3.17 10.80 -7.54
N GLU A 57 4.36 10.79 -8.14
CA GLU A 57 4.59 10.37 -9.52
C GLU A 57 5.36 9.05 -9.56
N ALA A 58 4.98 8.15 -10.48
CA ALA A 58 5.62 6.84 -10.61
C ALA A 58 7.08 6.94 -11.09
N GLY A 59 7.45 8.04 -11.76
CA GLY A 59 8.83 8.29 -12.22
C GLY A 59 9.83 8.43 -11.07
N ASP A 60 9.39 8.91 -9.92
CA ASP A 60 10.23 9.07 -8.72
C ASP A 60 10.32 7.80 -7.86
N LEU A 61 9.68 6.70 -8.28
CA LEU A 61 9.66 5.46 -7.52
C LEU A 61 11.06 4.89 -7.31
N GLU A 62 11.94 4.98 -8.31
CA GLU A 62 13.33 4.52 -8.21
C GLU A 62 14.12 5.28 -7.13
N SER A 63 13.98 6.60 -7.09
CA SER A 63 14.62 7.47 -6.08
C SER A 63 14.06 7.21 -4.69
N TYR A 64 12.74 6.99 -4.59
CA TYR A 64 12.08 6.65 -3.34
C TYR A 64 12.59 5.33 -2.79
N ILE A 65 12.61 4.26 -3.60
CA ILE A 65 13.09 2.93 -3.17
C ILE A 65 14.52 3.02 -2.64
N LYS A 66 15.43 3.75 -3.30
CA LYS A 66 16.80 3.94 -2.81
C LYS A 66 16.91 4.66 -1.46
N THR A 67 15.89 5.43 -1.08
CA THR A 67 15.84 6.16 0.20
C THR A 67 15.30 5.30 1.34
N ILE A 68 14.42 4.33 1.02
CA ILE A 68 13.79 3.43 2.01
C ILE A 68 14.46 2.05 2.11
N GLN A 69 15.40 1.73 1.21
CA GLN A 69 16.18 0.49 1.17
C GLN A 69 17.40 0.58 2.09
#